data_AF-A0A9Q8ZXT4-F1
#
_entry.id   AF-A0A9Q8ZXT4-F1
#
_cell.length_a   1.000
_cell.length_b   1.000
_cell.length_c   1.000
_cell.angle_alpha   90.00
_cell.angle_beta   90.00
_cell.angle_gamma   90.00
#
_symmetry.space_group_name_H-M   'P 1'
#
loop_
_entity.id
_entity.type
_entity.pdbx_description
1 polymer ?
#
loop_
_entity_poly.entity_id
_entity_poly.type
_entity_poly.pdbx_seq_one_letter_code
_entity_poly.pdbx_strand_id
1 'polypeptide(L)'
;MASLYVKDEEANALATRLARRFGISKTAAVKRALERELARQEATVPLRERMAAWRAAHLPGEPTGFKADKAFYDSLNDEDDD
;
A
#
# COMPACT_ATOMS: atom_id res chain seq x y z
N MET A 1 29.70 -8.59 10.61
CA MET A 1 29.42 -7.89 9.33
C MET A 1 29.18 -8.96 8.28
N ALA A 2 27.96 -9.08 7.74
CA ALA A 2 27.72 -9.95 6.59
C ALA A 2 27.94 -9.12 5.32
N SER A 3 28.70 -9.65 4.36
CA SER A 3 28.89 -9.03 3.04
C SER A 3 27.98 -9.70 2.02
N LEU A 4 27.37 -8.88 1.15
CA LEU A 4 26.63 -9.36 -0.02
C LEU A 4 27.53 -9.21 -1.24
N TYR A 5 27.92 -10.33 -1.86
CA TYR A 5 28.69 -10.35 -3.10
C TYR A 5 27.79 -10.78 -4.25
N VAL A 6 27.69 -9.93 -5.28
CA VAL A 6 26.90 -10.18 -6.49
C VAL A 6 27.85 -10.07 -7.68
N LYS A 7 28.06 -11.17 -8.39
CA LYS A 7 28.87 -11.22 -9.61
C LYS A 7 27.98 -11.07 -10.83
N ASP A 8 27.47 -9.86 -11.03
CA ASP A 8 26.57 -9.52 -12.12
C ASP A 8 26.82 -8.08 -12.57
N GLU A 9 27.08 -7.90 -13.87
CA GLU A 9 27.43 -6.59 -14.44
C GLU A 9 26.22 -5.65 -14.54
N GLU A 10 25.04 -6.20 -14.84
CA GLU A 10 23.79 -5.45 -14.94
C GLU A 10 23.38 -4.90 -13.57
N ALA A 11 23.45 -5.73 -12.52
CA ALA A 11 23.17 -5.32 -11.15
C ALA A 11 24.11 -4.18 -10.70
N ASN A 12 25.40 -4.26 -11.06
CA ASN A 12 26.35 -3.19 -10.77
C ASN A 12 26.04 -1.91 -11.56
N ALA A 13 25.62 -2.01 -12.82
CA ALA A 13 25.21 -0.86 -13.63
C ALA A 13 23.96 -0.17 -13.04
N LEU A 14 22.95 -0.96 -12.65
CA LEU A 14 21.73 -0.48 -11.99
C LEU A 14 22.04 0.22 -10.66
N ALA A 15 22.84 -0.42 -9.80
CA ALA A 15 23.27 0.17 -8.52
C ALA A 15 24.04 1.48 -8.73
N THR A 16 24.91 1.53 -9.75
CA THR A 16 25.67 2.74 -10.11
C THR A 16 24.75 3.87 -10.56
N ARG A 17 23.78 3.58 -11.44
CA ARG A 17 22.82 4.57 -11.95
C ARG A 17 21.95 5.12 -10.81
N LEU A 18 21.49 4.25 -9.91
CA LEU A 18 20.67 4.64 -8.77
C LEU A 18 21.48 5.50 -7.78
N ALA A 19 22.72 5.09 -7.47
CA ALA A 19 23.66 5.84 -6.64
C ALA A 19 23.89 7.26 -7.19
N ARG A 20 24.18 7.39 -8.49
CA ARG A 20 24.37 8.69 -9.15
C ARG A 20 23.12 9.56 -9.10
N ARG A 21 21.94 8.99 -9.35
CA ARG A 21 20.67 9.73 -9.33
C ARG A 21 20.36 10.32 -7.95
N PHE A 22 20.69 9.62 -6.88
CA PHE A 22 20.39 10.04 -5.51
C PHE A 22 21.58 10.69 -4.78
N GLY A 23 22.77 10.75 -5.40
CA GLY A 23 23.98 11.28 -4.77
C GLY A 23 24.46 10.45 -3.57
N ILE A 24 24.23 9.13 -3.59
CA ILE A 24 24.56 8.21 -2.49
C ILE A 24 25.55 7.13 -2.93
N SER A 25 26.12 6.38 -1.98
CA SER A 25 27.01 5.25 -2.29
C SER A 25 26.27 4.10 -2.98
N LYS A 26 26.99 3.25 -3.73
CA LYS A 26 26.40 2.05 -4.36
C LYS A 26 25.73 1.13 -3.34
N THR A 27 26.37 0.92 -2.18
CA THR A 27 25.81 0.11 -1.09
C THR A 27 24.52 0.72 -0.55
N ALA A 28 24.47 2.04 -0.34
CA ALA A 28 23.27 2.73 0.09
C ALA A 28 22.14 2.65 -0.96
N ALA A 29 22.50 2.72 -2.25
CA ALA A 29 21.56 2.56 -3.35
C ALA A 29 20.95 1.14 -3.40
N VAL A 30 21.77 0.10 -3.24
CA VAL A 30 21.29 -1.30 -3.15
C VAL A 30 20.35 -1.46 -1.96
N LYS A 31 20.75 -0.99 -0.77
CA LYS A 31 19.91 -1.06 0.43
C LYS A 31 18.55 -0.38 0.21
N ARG A 32 18.56 0.84 -0.33
CA ARG A 32 17.34 1.60 -0.65
C ARG A 32 16.44 0.87 -1.65
N ALA A 33 17.00 0.22 -2.66
CA ALA A 33 16.23 -0.52 -3.64
C ALA A 33 15.54 -1.74 -3.01
N LEU A 34 16.24 -2.49 -2.16
CA LEU A 34 15.70 -3.64 -1.44
C LEU A 34 14.59 -3.22 -0.47
N GLU A 35 14.81 -2.16 0.33
CA GLU A 35 13.80 -1.60 1.23
C GLU A 35 12.54 -1.18 0.47
N ARG A 36 12.69 -0.51 -0.69
CA ARG A 36 11.55 -0.09 -1.51
C ARG A 36 10.76 -1.27 -2.06
N GLU A 37 11.44 -2.34 -2.47
CA GLU A 37 10.79 -3.53 -2.99
C GLU A 37 10.01 -4.26 -1.90
N LEU A 38 10.63 -4.46 -0.74
CA LEU A 38 9.98 -5.04 0.43
C LEU A 38 8.77 -4.21 0.85
N ALA A 39 8.92 -2.89 0.95
CA ALA A 39 7.81 -1.99 1.26
C ALA A 39 6.69 -2.06 0.21
N ARG A 40 7.01 -2.24 -1.08
CA ARG A 40 5.98 -2.41 -2.12
C ARG A 40 5.21 -3.71 -1.94
N GLN A 41 5.88 -4.78 -1.54
CA GLN A 41 5.24 -6.08 -1.28
C GLN A 41 4.41 -6.04 0.00
N GLU A 42 4.95 -5.46 1.09
CA GLU A 42 4.27 -5.26 2.37
C GLU A 42 3.11 -4.27 2.28
N ALA A 43 3.18 -3.26 1.40
CA ALA A 43 2.08 -2.34 1.13
C ALA A 43 0.86 -3.05 0.49
N THR A 44 1.00 -4.31 0.09
CA THR A 44 -0.12 -5.19 -0.25
C THR A 44 -0.74 -5.76 1.03
N VAL A 45 -1.09 -4.91 2.00
CA VAL A 45 -1.95 -5.33 3.10
C VAL A 45 -3.26 -5.80 2.46
N PRO A 46 -3.67 -7.07 2.65
CA PRO A 46 -4.89 -7.59 2.05
C PRO A 46 -6.06 -6.66 2.34
N LEU A 47 -6.96 -6.47 1.37
CA LEU A 47 -8.12 -5.59 1.53
C LEU A 47 -8.89 -5.90 2.83
N ARG A 48 -8.98 -7.19 3.19
CA ARG A 48 -9.60 -7.66 4.43
C ARG A 48 -8.95 -7.05 5.67
N GLU A 49 -7.63 -7.03 5.75
CA GLU A 49 -6.87 -6.49 6.88
C GLU A 49 -6.97 -4.96 6.93
N ARG A 50 -6.93 -4.30 5.76
CA ARG A 50 -7.18 -2.85 5.67
C ARG A 50 -8.57 -2.47 6.17
N MET A 51 -9.60 -3.22 5.77
CA MET A 51 -10.99 -3.00 6.21
C MET A 51 -11.19 -3.35 7.68
N ALA A 52 -10.45 -4.32 8.22
CA ALA A 52 -10.48 -4.64 9.65
C ALA A 52 -9.88 -3.49 10.47
N ALA A 53 -8.71 -2.98 10.08
CA ALA A 53 -8.08 -1.82 10.73
C ALA A 53 -8.98 -0.58 10.66
N TRP A 54 -9.59 -0.31 9.50
CA TRP A 54 -10.50 0.82 9.34
C TRP A 54 -11.74 0.70 10.24
N ARG A 55 -12.38 -0.47 10.31
CA ARG A 55 -13.54 -0.71 11.20
C ARG A 55 -13.18 -0.60 12.69
N ALA A 56 -11.98 -1.02 13.08
CA ALA A 56 -11.52 -0.89 14.46
C ALA A 56 -11.31 0.60 14.84
N ALA A 57 -10.82 1.41 13.91
CA ALA A 57 -10.65 2.85 14.11
C ALA A 57 -11.97 3.65 14.00
N HIS A 58 -12.95 3.13 13.27
CA HIS A 58 -14.24 3.79 13.00
C HIS A 58 -15.37 2.83 13.40
N LEU A 59 -15.58 2.70 14.70
CA LEU A 59 -16.68 1.89 15.23
C LEU A 59 -18.01 2.46 14.72
N PRO A 60 -18.91 1.61 14.17
CA PRO A 60 -20.25 2.07 13.85
C PRO A 60 -20.95 2.52 15.14
N GLY A 61 -21.88 3.46 15.00
CA GLY A 61 -22.78 3.84 16.08
C GLY A 61 -23.73 2.70 16.46
N GLU A 62 -24.66 2.99 17.38
CA GLU A 62 -25.68 2.02 17.78
C GLU A 62 -26.47 1.52 16.57
N PRO A 63 -26.79 0.21 16.49
CA PRO A 63 -27.64 -0.31 15.43
C PRO A 63 -28.97 0.42 15.42
N THR A 64 -29.32 1.01 14.27
CA THR A 64 -30.54 1.83 14.13
C THR A 64 -31.82 1.01 14.21
N GLY A 65 -31.75 -0.33 14.16
CA GLY A 65 -32.90 -1.23 14.13
C GLY A 65 -33.66 -1.23 12.79
N PHE A 66 -33.31 -0.34 11.86
CA PHE A 66 -33.92 -0.29 10.54
C PHE A 66 -33.36 -1.36 9.61
N LYS A 67 -34.24 -1.93 8.79
CA LYS A 67 -33.85 -2.83 7.71
C LYS A 67 -33.51 -2.00 6.48
N ALA A 68 -32.25 -2.00 6.07
CA ALA A 68 -31.83 -1.43 4.79
C ALA A 68 -32.25 -2.36 3.65
N ASP A 69 -33.54 -2.35 3.32
CA ASP A 69 -34.11 -3.14 2.23
C ASP A 69 -34.04 -2.40 0.89
N LYS A 70 -34.58 -3.03 -0.17
CA LYS A 70 -34.55 -2.45 -1.51
C LYS A 70 -35.27 -1.10 -1.58
N ALA A 71 -36.42 -0.95 -0.91
CA ALA A 71 -37.16 0.31 -0.92
C ALA A 71 -36.35 1.44 -0.28
N PHE A 72 -35.61 1.13 0.79
CA PHE A 72 -34.66 2.08 1.39
C PHE A 72 -33.58 2.52 0.37
N TYR A 73 -32.91 1.59 -0.31
CA TYR A 73 -31.87 1.96 -1.28
C TYR A 73 -32.43 2.66 -2.52
N ASP A 74 -33.63 2.31 -2.98
CA ASP A 74 -34.28 2.96 -4.10
C ASP A 74 -34.54 4.45 -3.75
N SER A 75 -35.06 4.74 -2.53
CA SER A 75 -35.28 6.13 -2.06
C SER A 75 -34.01 6.99 -1.91
N LEU A 76 -32.82 6.40 -1.88
CA LEU A 76 -31.54 7.15 -1.84
C LEU A 76 -31.04 7.55 -3.22
N ASN A 77 -31.54 6.88 -4.27
CA ASN A 77 -31.10 7.08 -5.65
C ASN A 77 -32.16 7.77 -6.52
N ASP A 78 -33.39 7.89 -6.02
CA ASP A 78 -34.39 8.73 -6.64
C ASP A 78 -33.91 10.20 -6.49
N GLU A 79 -33.38 10.77 -7.57
CA GLU A 79 -33.19 12.21 -7.68
C GLU A 79 -34.59 12.84 -7.63
N ASP A 80 -34.82 13.76 -6.68
CA ASP A 80 -36.01 14.61 -6.72
C ASP A 80 -35.94 15.42 -8.02
N ASP A 81 -36.69 15.00 -9.05
CA ASP A 81 -36.93 15.74 -10.29
C ASP A 81 -37.74 17.01 -9.97
N ASP A 82 -37.09 18.04 -9.39
CA ASP A 82 -37.62 19.40 -9.23
C ASP A 82 -36.81 20.43 -10.06
#